data_AF-H0HZ63-F1
#
_entry.id   AF-H0HZ63-F1
#
_cell.length_a   1.000
_cell.length_b   1.000
_cell.length_c   1.000
_cell.angle_alpha   90.00
_cell.angle_beta   90.00
_cell.angle_gamma   90.00
#
_symmetry.space_group_name_H-M   'P 1'
#
loop_
_entity.id
_entity.type
_entity.pdbx_description
1 polymer ?
#
loop_
_entity_poly.entity_id
_entity_poly.type
_entity_poly.pdbx_seq_one_letter_code
_entity_poly.pdbx_strand_id
1 'polypeptide(L)'
;MAAGTSPINPDTQASFCQDQVAFMFKTEPQYVTTRERMVAADGSTTIDVTVDRGNEGVKTYKCRLDAGNRFIDVIASTSEGAL
;
A
#
# COMPACT_ATOMS: atom_id res chain seq x y z
N MET A 1 20.23 -13.07 -0.56
CA MET A 1 19.63 -12.36 -1.70
C MET A 1 18.22 -11.99 -1.28
N ALA A 2 17.99 -10.76 -0.81
CA ALA A 2 16.62 -10.28 -0.64
C ALA A 2 16.05 -10.14 -2.05
N ALA A 3 14.84 -10.64 -2.30
CA ALA A 3 14.10 -10.39 -3.53
C ALA A 3 13.78 -8.89 -3.59
N GLY A 4 14.80 -8.10 -3.93
CA GLY A 4 14.72 -6.66 -4.02
C GLY A 4 13.97 -6.35 -5.29
N THR A 5 12.67 -6.16 -5.16
CA THR A 5 11.84 -5.59 -6.21
C THR A 5 12.55 -4.36 -6.79
N SER A 6 12.56 -4.24 -8.11
CA SER A 6 13.14 -3.08 -8.78
C SER A 6 12.50 -1.80 -8.23
N PRO A 7 13.26 -0.69 -8.16
CA PRO A 7 12.69 0.59 -7.75
C PRO A 7 11.47 0.91 -8.62
N ILE A 8 10.36 1.23 -7.97
CA ILE A 8 9.08 1.52 -8.60
C ILE A 8 9.01 3.02 -8.86
N ASN A 9 8.72 3.39 -10.11
CA ASN A 9 8.58 4.80 -10.47
C ASN A 9 7.52 5.47 -9.60
N PRO A 10 7.79 6.65 -9.04
CA PRO A 10 6.81 7.37 -8.22
C PRO A 10 5.46 7.49 -8.92
N ASP A 11 5.39 7.85 -10.19
CA ASP A 11 4.11 7.96 -10.90
C ASP A 11 3.29 6.66 -10.96
N THR A 12 3.93 5.48 -10.84
CA THR A 12 3.26 4.17 -10.91
C THR A 12 3.10 3.48 -9.56
N GLN A 13 3.70 3.99 -8.48
CA GLN A 13 3.62 3.34 -7.15
C GLN A 13 2.18 3.21 -6.64
N ALA A 14 1.33 4.20 -6.87
CA ALA A 14 -0.07 4.13 -6.45
C ALA A 14 -0.77 2.96 -7.15
N SER A 15 -0.72 2.89 -8.48
CA SER A 15 -1.30 1.79 -9.25
C SER A 15 -0.70 0.43 -8.87
N PHE A 16 0.62 0.36 -8.62
CA PHE A 16 1.26 -0.86 -8.15
C PHE A 16 0.72 -1.31 -6.79
N CYS A 17 0.65 -0.41 -5.81
CA CYS A 17 0.10 -0.71 -4.49
C CYS A 17 -1.38 -1.10 -4.57
N GLN A 18 -2.16 -0.46 -5.44
CA GLN A 18 -3.54 -0.84 -5.70
C GLN A 18 -3.64 -2.29 -6.17
N ASP A 19 -2.83 -2.68 -7.16
CA ASP A 19 -2.83 -4.02 -7.74
C ASP A 19 -2.36 -5.08 -6.73
N GLN A 20 -1.30 -4.79 -5.97
CA GLN A 20 -0.83 -5.68 -4.90
C GLN A 20 -1.91 -5.92 -3.84
N VAL A 21 -2.57 -4.86 -3.40
CA VAL A 21 -3.65 -4.94 -2.40
C VAL A 21 -4.86 -5.69 -2.98
N ALA A 22 -5.26 -5.40 -4.22
CA ALA A 22 -6.34 -6.10 -4.90
C ALA A 22 -6.05 -7.61 -5.00
N PHE A 23 -4.83 -7.96 -5.41
CA PHE A 23 -4.37 -9.34 -5.54
C PHE A 23 -4.31 -10.05 -4.18
N MET A 24 -3.74 -9.41 -3.15
CA MET A 24 -3.65 -9.95 -1.79
C MET A 24 -5.03 -10.29 -1.22
N PHE A 25 -6.02 -9.46 -1.51
CA PHE A 25 -7.37 -9.62 -0.98
C PHE A 25 -8.35 -10.27 -1.94
N LYS A 26 -7.88 -10.73 -3.10
CA LYS A 26 -8.70 -11.31 -4.18
C LYS A 26 -9.95 -10.48 -4.47
N THR A 27 -9.81 -9.17 -4.44
CA THR A 27 -10.88 -8.22 -4.72
C THR A 27 -10.65 -7.57 -6.06
N GLU A 28 -11.71 -7.02 -6.64
CA GLU A 28 -11.59 -6.28 -7.89
C GLU A 28 -10.92 -4.92 -7.62
N PRO A 29 -10.02 -4.45 -8.50
CA PRO A 29 -9.30 -3.19 -8.32
C PRO A 29 -10.23 -1.97 -8.24
N GLN A 30 -11.48 -2.08 -8.71
CA GLN A 30 -12.51 -1.04 -8.55
C GLN A 30 -12.89 -0.79 -7.08
N TYR A 31 -12.73 -1.78 -6.21
CA TYR A 31 -12.98 -1.63 -4.77
C TYR A 31 -11.73 -1.20 -3.99
N VAL A 32 -10.60 -1.03 -4.69
CA VAL A 32 -9.33 -0.62 -4.09
C VAL A 32 -9.06 0.82 -4.49
N THR A 33 -9.17 1.73 -3.54
CA THR A 33 -8.88 3.14 -3.73
C THR A 33 -7.54 3.47 -3.11
N THR A 34 -6.63 4.01 -3.92
CA THR A 34 -5.36 4.55 -3.42
C THR A 34 -5.52 6.01 -3.01
N ARG A 35 -4.85 6.39 -1.94
CA ARG A 35 -4.81 7.76 -1.41
C ARG A 35 -3.45 8.38 -1.72
N GLU A 36 -3.28 9.60 -1.21
CA GLU A 36 -2.07 10.39 -1.44
C GLU A 36 -0.81 9.66 -0.96
N ARG A 37 0.27 9.82 -1.72
CA ARG A 37 1.60 9.37 -1.32
C ARG A 37 2.11 10.24 -0.18
N MET A 38 2.48 9.62 0.94
CA MET A 38 3.21 10.25 2.03
C MET A 38 4.67 9.84 2.01
N VAL A 39 5.58 10.79 1.84
CA VAL A 39 7.03 10.57 1.97
C VAL A 39 7.45 10.94 3.39
N ALA A 40 8.06 9.99 4.10
CA ALA A 40 8.60 10.19 5.43
C ALA A 40 9.91 10.99 5.39
N ALA A 41 10.31 11.56 6.53
CA ALA A 41 11.57 12.32 6.65
C ALA A 41 12.83 11.50 6.33
N ASP A 42 12.77 10.18 6.51
CA ASP A 42 13.81 9.21 6.15
C ASP A 42 13.91 8.94 4.63
N GLY A 43 12.97 9.46 3.84
CA GLY A 43 12.87 9.20 2.39
C GLY A 43 12.00 8.00 2.04
N SER A 44 11.71 7.12 3.02
CA SER A 44 10.72 6.06 2.89
C SER A 44 9.37 6.60 2.43
N THR A 45 8.69 5.87 1.55
CA THR A 45 7.40 6.27 0.99
C THR A 45 6.29 5.36 1.49
N THR A 46 5.15 5.95 1.83
CA THR A 46 3.95 5.24 2.27
C THR A 46 2.76 5.67 1.45
N ILE A 47 1.96 4.72 0.99
CA ILE A 47 0.73 4.98 0.23
C ILE A 47 -0.42 4.32 0.97
N ASP A 48 -1.36 5.12 1.43
CA ASP A 48 -2.59 4.61 2.02
C ASP A 48 -3.48 4.02 0.90
N VAL A 49 -4.01 2.83 1.13
CA VAL A 49 -4.86 2.09 0.20
C VAL A 49 -6.07 1.60 0.97
N THR A 50 -7.26 2.03 0.58
CA THR A 50 -8.52 1.56 1.14
C THR A 50 -9.13 0.48 0.26
N VAL A 51 -9.54 -0.62 0.86
CA VAL A 51 -10.27 -1.71 0.22
C VAL A 51 -11.67 -1.73 0.76
N ASP A 52 -12.66 -1.53 -0.11
CA ASP A 52 -14.05 -1.82 0.20
C ASP A 52 -14.29 -3.32 0.02
N ARG A 53 -14.74 -3.99 1.09
CA ARG A 53 -15.11 -5.40 1.06
C ARG A 53 -16.62 -5.61 1.12
N GLY A 54 -17.41 -4.61 0.72
CA GLY A 54 -18.88 -4.63 0.82
C GLY A 54 -19.37 -4.91 2.24
N ASN A 55 -19.62 -6.18 2.55
CA ASN A 55 -20.11 -6.64 3.86
C ASN A 55 -19.10 -6.50 5.01
N GLU A 56 -17.80 -6.53 4.75
CA GLU A 56 -16.77 -6.41 5.81
C GLU A 56 -16.39 -4.93 6.07
N GLY A 57 -16.94 -4.01 5.28
CA GLY A 57 -16.65 -2.57 5.34
C GLY A 57 -15.36 -2.18 4.62
N VAL A 58 -15.01 -0.90 4.74
CA VAL A 58 -13.79 -0.33 4.16
C VAL A 58 -12.63 -0.53 5.13
N LYS A 59 -11.58 -1.23 4.68
CA LYS A 59 -10.33 -1.41 5.44
C LYS A 59 -9.22 -0.58 4.81
N THR A 60 -8.46 0.12 5.64
CA THR A 60 -7.30 0.89 5.20
C THR A 60 -6.03 0.06 5.38
N TYR A 61 -5.13 0.15 4.41
CA TYR A 61 -3.82 -0.49 4.35
C TYR A 61 -2.77 0.57 4.01
N LYS A 62 -1.53 0.32 4.38
CA LYS A 62 -0.37 1.14 4.03
C LYS A 62 0.60 0.30 3.24
N CYS A 63 0.81 0.71 2.01
CA CYS A 63 1.87 0.18 1.17
C CYS A 63 3.16 0.92 1.51
N ARG A 64 4.18 0.20 1.96
CA ARG A 64 5.46 0.75 2.40
C ARG A 64 6.52 0.54 1.32
N LEU A 65 7.24 1.60 1.03
CA LEU A 65 8.40 1.60 0.17
C LEU A 65 9.59 2.21 0.92
N ASP A 66 10.76 1.67 0.65
CA ASP A 66 12.03 2.19 1.16
C ASP A 66 12.38 3.52 0.47
N ALA A 67 13.36 4.27 1.00
CA ALA A 67 13.91 5.47 0.38
C ALA A 67 14.39 5.26 -1.06
N GLY A 68 14.75 4.02 -1.43
CA GLY A 68 15.05 3.62 -2.80
C GLY A 68 13.84 3.37 -3.70
N ASN A 69 12.62 3.75 -3.29
CA ASN A 69 11.36 3.46 -3.99
C ASN A 69 11.10 1.96 -4.21
N ARG A 70 11.65 1.10 -3.35
CA ARG A 70 11.47 -0.36 -3.43
C ARG A 70 10.33 -0.75 -2.53
N PHE A 71 9.35 -1.47 -3.06
CA PHE A 71 8.28 -2.02 -2.24
C PHE A 71 8.84 -2.94 -1.15
N ILE A 72 8.44 -2.69 0.09
CA ILE A 72 8.83 -3.45 1.27
C ILE A 72 7.70 -4.42 1.60
N ASP A 73 6.52 -3.88 1.92
CA ASP A 73 5.37 -4.65 2.39
C ASP A 73 4.07 -3.83 2.28
N VAL A 74 2.93 -4.51 2.42
CA VAL A 74 1.64 -3.89 2.73
C VAL A 74 1.26 -4.29 4.14
N ILE A 75 1.08 -3.31 5.02
CA ILE A 75 0.50 -3.51 6.35
C ILE A 75 -0.94 -3.02 6.39
N ALA A 76 -1.76 -3.59 7.26
CA ALA A 76 -3.02 -2.95 7.62
C ALA A 76 -2.72 -1.61 8.31
N SER A 77 -3.48 -0.57 7.97
CA SER A 77 -3.62 0.59 8.85
C SER A 77 -4.53 0.16 9.99
N THR A 78 -4.03 -0.75 10.82
CA THR A 78 -4.65 -1.07 12.09
C THR A 78 -4.50 0.17 12.96
N SER A 79 -5.61 0.90 13.14
CA SER A 79 -5.83 1.71 14.35
C SER A 79 -5.96 0.84 15.61
N GLU A 80 -5.80 -0.47 15.48
CA GLU A 80 -5.83 -1.44 16.58
C GLU A 80 -4.48 -1.47 17.29
N GLY A 81 -4.33 -0.62 18.30
CA GLY A 81 -3.31 -0.79 19.34
C GLY A 81 -2.37 0.40 19.54
N ALA A 82 -2.90 1.51 20.06
CA ALA A 82 -2.20 2.22 21.11
C ALA A 82 -3.04 2.05 22.38
N LEU A 83 -2.51 1.22 23.28
CA LEU A 83 -2.97 0.99 24.65
C LEU A 83 -3.03 2.30 25.43
#